data_AF-A0A6J2R3V1-F1
#
_entry.id   AF-A0A6J2R3V1-F1
#
_cell.length_a   1.000
_cell.length_b   1.000
_cell.length_c   1.000
_cell.angle_alpha   90.00
_cell.angle_beta   90.00
_cell.angle_gamma   90.00
#
_symmetry.space_group_name_H-M   'P 1'
#
loop_
_entity.id
_entity.type
_entity.pdbx_description
1 polymer ?
#
loop_
_entity_poly.entity_id
_entity_poly.type
_entity_poly.pdbx_seq_one_letter_code
_entity_poly.pdbx_strand_id
1 'polypeptide(L)'
;MEMGPPEAFWVLQLLFIVCSCKGLYPGSEDGWQVYSTASDPDGRCVCTVVAPARNLCKRDPRSRQLRLLTEQVQNVSQSMEVVDLRTSRDLQYVRDSEPLLRGVDGRLHTYVANPRTLTAKGLQELKGQMSQLRPLLSVVEQYRLDLQTLATLRLELYNLSIILTAIQEEIGAYDYEELQQRVLLLETRLHSCMNKLGCGRLTAVSIPITVRASGSRFGSWMTDAMIPSSDSRVWSMDGYYKGRRVLEYRTMGDFTKGQNFVQHLLPHPWAGTGHVVYNGSLYYNKHQSNILIQYHFRSRSVLLQRSLSGAGYNNTFPYSWGGSSDIDLMADEMGLWAVYTSIPNAGNIMVSRLDSRSLEVLRSWDTGFPKRSAGEAFMICGTLYVTNSHLAGAKVHFAYHTNSSTYEYTDIPFHNQYSHISMMDYNPRERALYAWNNGHQVLYNVTLFHVIRSDG
;
A
#
# COMPACT_ATOMS: atom_id res chain seq x y z
N MET A 1 -86.40 -37.99 8.88
CA MET A 1 -86.53 -37.63 7.45
C MET A 1 -85.44 -36.62 7.15
N GLU A 2 -84.33 -36.91 6.50
CA GLU A 2 -83.68 -38.11 5.98
C GLU A 2 -82.18 -37.77 5.98
N MET A 3 -81.36 -38.71 6.47
CA MET A 3 -80.00 -39.12 6.05
C MET A 3 -79.05 -38.05 5.46
N GLY A 4 -77.81 -37.79 5.88
CA GLY A 4 -76.79 -38.44 6.73
C GLY A 4 -75.39 -37.91 6.27
N PRO A 5 -74.39 -37.75 7.15
CA PRO A 5 -72.99 -37.39 6.81
C PRO A 5 -72.16 -38.70 6.53
N PRO A 6 -70.81 -38.78 6.30
CA PRO A 6 -69.74 -37.87 6.76
C PRO A 6 -68.40 -37.84 5.93
N GLU A 7 -67.38 -37.15 6.48
CA GLU A 7 -65.92 -37.49 6.42
C GLU A 7 -65.24 -37.78 5.05
N ALA A 8 -64.43 -36.83 4.54
CA ALA A 8 -63.20 -37.12 3.76
C ALA A 8 -62.43 -35.82 3.41
N PHE A 9 -61.69 -35.25 4.36
CA PHE A 9 -60.70 -34.19 4.08
C PHE A 9 -59.26 -34.63 4.39
N TRP A 10 -58.98 -35.92 4.18
CA TRP A 10 -57.65 -36.55 4.30
C TRP A 10 -57.27 -37.35 3.04
N VAL A 11 -57.50 -36.80 1.84
CA VAL A 11 -56.95 -37.37 0.59
C VAL A 11 -56.46 -36.26 -0.33
N LEU A 12 -55.36 -35.61 0.05
CA LEU A 12 -54.57 -34.77 -0.87
C LEU A 12 -53.06 -34.86 -0.55
N GLN A 13 -52.63 -36.03 -0.02
CA GLN A 13 -51.24 -36.27 0.37
C GLN A 13 -50.56 -37.42 -0.38
N LEU A 14 -51.07 -37.89 -1.53
CA LEU A 14 -50.52 -39.09 -2.17
C LEU A 14 -50.54 -39.13 -3.71
N LEU A 15 -50.48 -37.99 -4.40
CA LEU A 15 -50.21 -37.97 -5.84
C LEU A 15 -49.34 -36.76 -6.19
N PHE A 16 -48.03 -36.84 -5.94
CA PHE A 16 -46.96 -36.23 -6.75
C PHE A 16 -45.61 -36.75 -6.23
N ILE A 17 -45.38 -38.06 -6.38
CA ILE A 17 -44.03 -38.62 -6.46
C ILE A 17 -43.89 -39.12 -7.90
N VAL A 18 -43.25 -38.34 -8.79
CA VAL A 18 -42.35 -38.85 -9.84
C VAL A 18 -41.39 -37.73 -10.25
N CYS A 19 -40.10 -38.08 -10.27
CA CYS A 19 -38.94 -37.44 -10.91
C CYS A 19 -38.33 -36.16 -10.33
N SER A 20 -37.32 -36.40 -9.48
CA SER A 20 -36.08 -35.62 -9.43
C SER A 20 -35.58 -35.19 -10.80
N CYS A 21 -35.44 -33.88 -11.00
CA CYS A 21 -34.33 -33.28 -11.73
C CYS A 21 -33.92 -32.01 -10.95
N LYS A 22 -33.09 -32.18 -9.92
CA LYS A 22 -32.29 -31.08 -9.38
C LYS A 22 -31.20 -30.77 -10.41
N GLY A 23 -31.51 -29.90 -11.36
CA GLY A 23 -30.49 -29.23 -12.17
C GLY A 23 -29.85 -28.15 -11.31
N LEU A 24 -28.56 -28.31 -10.97
CA LEU A 24 -27.72 -27.21 -10.52
C LEU A 24 -27.71 -26.15 -11.63
N TYR A 25 -28.26 -24.97 -11.38
CA TYR A 25 -28.03 -23.81 -12.24
C TYR A 25 -26.60 -23.30 -11.98
N PRO A 26 -25.70 -23.25 -12.97
CA PRO A 26 -24.47 -22.48 -12.83
C PRO A 26 -24.81 -20.98 -12.80
N GLY A 27 -24.09 -20.25 -11.95
CA GLY A 27 -24.25 -18.80 -11.76
C GLY A 27 -23.98 -17.99 -13.03
N SER A 28 -24.36 -16.71 -12.98
CA SER A 28 -24.48 -15.75 -14.09
C SER A 28 -23.18 -15.31 -14.77
N GLU A 29 -22.12 -16.12 -14.78
CA GLU A 29 -20.82 -15.76 -15.32
C GLU A 29 -20.31 -16.89 -16.24
N ASP A 30 -21.01 -17.11 -17.36
CA ASP A 30 -20.45 -17.69 -18.58
C ASP A 30 -21.48 -17.50 -19.71
N GLY A 31 -21.02 -17.16 -20.92
CA GLY A 31 -21.82 -16.71 -22.06
C GLY A 31 -22.75 -17.74 -22.71
N TRP A 32 -23.56 -18.44 -21.92
CA TRP A 32 -24.66 -19.29 -22.38
C TRP A 32 -25.90 -18.42 -22.61
N GLN A 33 -26.22 -18.11 -23.87
CA GLN A 33 -27.49 -17.49 -24.22
C GLN A 33 -28.50 -18.57 -24.63
N VAL A 34 -29.55 -18.74 -23.84
CA VAL A 34 -30.67 -19.64 -24.14
C VAL A 34 -31.58 -18.96 -25.15
N TYR A 35 -31.63 -19.47 -26.39
CA TYR A 35 -32.55 -19.00 -27.41
C TYR A 35 -33.79 -19.89 -27.45
N SER A 36 -34.78 -19.52 -26.65
CA SER A 36 -36.15 -20.06 -26.58
C SER A 36 -36.36 -21.49 -26.05
N THR A 37 -37.50 -21.67 -25.39
CA THR A 37 -38.17 -22.94 -25.15
C THR A 37 -39.20 -23.13 -26.26
N ALA A 38 -39.01 -24.13 -27.13
CA ALA A 38 -40.03 -24.55 -28.07
C ALA A 38 -40.65 -25.87 -27.56
N SER A 39 -41.97 -25.99 -27.66
CA SER A 39 -42.65 -27.26 -27.40
C SER A 39 -42.67 -28.11 -28.66
N ASP A 40 -42.18 -29.34 -28.56
CA ASP A 40 -42.37 -30.38 -29.57
C ASP A 40 -43.89 -30.66 -29.73
N PRO A 41 -44.41 -31.06 -30.91
CA PRO A 41 -45.79 -31.54 -31.10
C PRO A 41 -46.36 -32.47 -30.01
N ASP A 42 -45.52 -33.21 -29.29
CA ASP A 42 -45.91 -34.07 -28.16
C ASP A 42 -45.97 -33.34 -26.79
N GLY A 43 -45.85 -32.01 -26.76
CA GLY A 43 -45.99 -31.18 -25.55
C GLY A 43 -44.76 -31.17 -24.62
N ARG A 44 -43.59 -31.65 -25.08
CA ARG A 44 -42.34 -31.61 -24.31
C ARG A 44 -41.58 -30.32 -24.57
N CYS A 45 -41.13 -29.64 -23.52
CA CYS A 45 -40.27 -28.47 -23.64
C CYS A 45 -38.87 -28.88 -24.12
N VAL A 46 -38.45 -28.36 -25.27
CA VAL A 46 -37.11 -28.52 -25.82
C VAL A 46 -36.33 -27.23 -25.60
N CYS A 47 -35.25 -27.34 -24.83
CA CYS A 47 -34.30 -26.25 -24.61
C CYS A 47 -33.12 -26.40 -25.57
N THR A 48 -32.96 -25.46 -26.49
CA THR A 48 -31.80 -25.44 -27.39
C THR A 48 -30.71 -24.60 -26.76
N VAL A 49 -29.61 -25.23 -26.36
CA VAL A 49 -28.46 -24.56 -25.75
C VAL A 49 -27.36 -24.42 -26.80
N VAL A 50 -26.98 -23.18 -27.13
CA VAL A 50 -25.83 -22.94 -28.00
C VAL A 50 -24.57 -22.92 -27.15
N ALA A 51 -23.80 -24.01 -27.20
CA ALA A 51 -22.46 -24.03 -26.65
C ALA A 51 -21.51 -23.20 -27.53
N PRO A 52 -20.65 -22.33 -26.95
CA PRO A 52 -19.60 -21.70 -27.72
C PRO A 52 -18.75 -22.77 -28.42
N ALA A 53 -18.52 -22.62 -29.73
CA ALA A 53 -17.69 -23.55 -30.48
C ALA A 53 -16.32 -23.70 -29.83
N ARG A 54 -15.86 -24.94 -29.63
CA ARG A 54 -14.61 -25.30 -28.93
C ARG A 54 -13.31 -24.73 -29.52
N ASN A 55 -13.36 -23.90 -30.56
CA ASN A 55 -12.20 -23.41 -31.29
C ASN A 55 -12.20 -21.88 -31.42
N LEU A 56 -11.95 -21.14 -30.33
CA LEU A 56 -11.58 -19.72 -30.37
C LEU A 56 -10.59 -19.37 -29.25
N CYS A 57 -9.35 -19.87 -29.34
CA CYS A 57 -8.19 -19.44 -28.55
C CYS A 57 -7.73 -18.00 -28.91
N LYS A 58 -8.61 -17.00 -28.83
CA LYS A 58 -8.20 -15.58 -28.95
C LYS A 58 -8.78 -14.63 -27.91
N ARG A 59 -9.73 -15.05 -27.07
CA ARG A 59 -10.35 -14.16 -26.05
C ARG A 59 -10.75 -14.90 -24.78
N ASP A 60 -9.87 -15.74 -24.24
CA ASP A 60 -10.06 -16.17 -22.86
C ASP A 60 -9.61 -15.03 -21.92
N PRO A 61 -10.51 -14.43 -21.11
CA PRO A 61 -10.11 -13.43 -20.13
C PRO A 61 -9.04 -13.97 -19.16
N ARG A 62 -9.04 -15.28 -18.88
CA ARG A 62 -8.04 -15.95 -18.03
C ARG A 62 -6.63 -15.87 -18.66
N SER A 63 -6.53 -16.15 -19.96
CA SER A 63 -5.24 -16.08 -20.67
C SER A 63 -4.72 -14.64 -20.77
N ARG A 64 -5.61 -13.65 -20.87
CA ARG A 64 -5.23 -12.23 -20.85
C ARG A 64 -4.65 -11.83 -19.50
N GLN A 65 -5.27 -12.25 -18.40
CA GLN A 65 -4.81 -11.92 -17.05
C GLN A 65 -3.43 -12.55 -16.76
N LEU A 66 -3.23 -13.83 -17.12
CA LEU A 66 -1.92 -14.49 -17.00
C LEU A 66 -0.84 -13.84 -17.87
N ARG A 67 -1.21 -13.33 -19.05
CA ARG A 67 -0.26 -12.59 -19.91
C ARG A 67 0.18 -11.28 -19.26
N LEU A 68 -0.75 -10.51 -18.70
CA LEU A 68 -0.43 -9.29 -17.95
C LEU A 68 0.49 -9.60 -16.77
N LEU A 69 0.24 -10.69 -16.05
CA LEU A 69 1.09 -11.12 -14.95
C LEU A 69 2.50 -11.48 -15.43
N THR A 70 2.61 -12.13 -16.59
CA THR A 70 3.91 -12.48 -17.21
C THR A 70 4.69 -11.22 -17.57
N GLU A 71 4.02 -10.24 -18.19
CA GLU A 71 4.61 -8.93 -18.51
C GLU A 71 5.08 -8.22 -17.23
N GLN A 72 4.31 -8.27 -16.14
CA GLN A 72 4.72 -7.72 -14.85
C GLN A 72 5.95 -8.44 -14.27
N VAL A 73 5.97 -9.78 -14.23
CA VAL A 73 7.13 -10.55 -13.74
C VAL A 73 8.40 -10.20 -14.53
N GLN A 74 8.30 -10.07 -15.86
CA GLN A 74 9.41 -9.64 -16.72
C GLN A 74 9.88 -8.22 -16.39
N ASN A 75 8.96 -7.27 -16.20
CA ASN A 75 9.32 -5.90 -15.81
C ASN A 75 10.04 -5.84 -14.45
N VAL A 76 9.62 -6.66 -13.48
CA VAL A 76 10.30 -6.76 -12.18
C VAL A 76 11.69 -7.38 -12.36
N SER A 77 11.82 -8.44 -13.17
CA SER A 77 13.12 -9.05 -13.47
C SER A 77 14.10 -8.04 -14.09
N GLN A 78 13.65 -7.24 -15.06
CA GLN A 78 14.47 -6.17 -15.65
C GLN A 78 14.82 -5.09 -14.62
N SER A 79 13.87 -4.73 -13.75
CA SER A 79 14.11 -3.77 -12.67
C SER A 79 15.17 -4.28 -11.69
N MET A 80 15.16 -5.58 -11.38
CA MET A 80 16.19 -6.22 -10.55
C MET A 80 17.59 -6.13 -11.18
N GLU A 81 17.71 -6.35 -12.49
CA GLU A 81 18.99 -6.23 -13.20
C GLU A 81 19.51 -4.79 -13.16
N VAL A 82 18.63 -3.80 -13.36
CA VAL A 82 19.00 -2.38 -13.27
C VAL A 82 19.47 -2.01 -11.86
N VAL A 83 18.79 -2.53 -10.82
CA VAL A 83 19.23 -2.32 -9.43
C VAL A 83 20.58 -2.96 -9.21
N ASP A 84 20.79 -4.22 -9.61
CA ASP A 84 22.07 -4.92 -9.47
C ASP A 84 23.24 -4.18 -10.15
N LEU A 85 23.03 -3.66 -11.36
CA LEU A 85 24.01 -2.84 -12.08
C LEU A 85 24.34 -1.54 -11.34
N ARG A 86 23.33 -0.84 -10.81
CA ARG A 86 23.53 0.39 -10.01
C ARG A 86 24.26 0.08 -8.70
N THR A 87 23.82 -0.96 -7.99
CA THR A 87 24.43 -1.49 -6.77
C THR A 87 25.92 -1.84 -7.00
N SER A 88 26.25 -2.44 -8.14
CA SER A 88 27.64 -2.72 -8.52
C SER A 88 28.45 -1.45 -8.85
N ARG A 89 27.82 -0.40 -9.38
CA ARG A 89 28.48 0.89 -9.66
C ARG A 89 28.71 1.68 -8.37
N ASP A 90 27.75 1.70 -7.47
CA ASP A 90 27.83 2.47 -6.23
C ASP A 90 28.88 1.86 -5.26
N LEU A 91 29.19 0.56 -5.40
CA LEU A 91 30.36 -0.07 -4.79
C LEU A 91 31.72 0.48 -5.26
N GLN A 92 31.75 1.26 -6.34
CA GLN A 92 32.99 1.87 -6.81
C GLN A 92 33.62 2.75 -5.72
N TYR A 93 32.82 3.43 -4.90
CA TYR A 93 33.30 4.21 -3.77
C TYR A 93 34.08 3.36 -2.73
N VAL A 94 33.60 2.13 -2.47
CA VAL A 94 34.27 1.19 -1.56
C VAL A 94 35.58 0.70 -2.18
N ARG A 95 35.60 0.42 -3.49
CA ARG A 95 36.82 0.05 -4.24
C ARG A 95 37.84 1.18 -4.23
N ASP A 96 37.41 2.40 -4.47
CA ASP A 96 38.28 3.58 -4.48
C ASP A 96 38.88 3.86 -3.10
N SER A 97 38.23 3.40 -2.03
CA SER A 97 38.71 3.50 -0.64
C SER A 97 39.64 2.37 -0.21
N GLU A 98 39.77 1.29 -1.00
CA GLU A 98 40.63 0.14 -0.72
C GLU A 98 42.12 0.51 -0.48
N PRO A 99 42.75 1.40 -1.28
CA PRO A 99 44.14 1.78 -1.07
C PRO A 99 44.36 2.46 0.29
N LEU A 100 43.40 3.26 0.75
CA LEU A 100 43.46 3.93 2.05
C LEU A 100 43.36 2.91 3.20
N LEU A 101 42.46 1.93 3.08
CA LEU A 101 42.31 0.80 4.01
C LEU A 101 43.60 -0.01 4.13
N ARG A 102 44.18 -0.45 3.00
CA ARG A 102 45.47 -1.18 2.98
C ARG A 102 46.61 -0.34 3.56
N GLY A 103 46.61 0.95 3.29
CA GLY A 103 47.62 1.88 3.83
C GLY A 103 47.54 2.06 5.35
N VAL A 104 46.34 2.09 5.92
CA VAL A 104 46.12 2.16 7.37
C VAL A 104 46.50 0.83 8.03
N ASP A 105 46.07 -0.30 7.46
CA ASP A 105 46.39 -1.64 7.95
C ASP A 105 47.90 -1.90 7.99
N GLY A 106 48.63 -1.58 6.91
CA GLY A 106 50.09 -1.73 6.85
C GLY A 106 50.83 -0.87 7.89
N ARG A 107 50.37 0.37 8.13
CA ARG A 107 50.95 1.23 9.18
C ARG A 107 50.67 0.67 10.58
N LEU A 108 49.44 0.22 10.84
CA LEU A 108 49.07 -0.42 12.10
C LEU A 108 49.94 -1.66 12.35
N HIS A 109 50.10 -2.53 11.36
CA HIS A 109 50.97 -3.70 11.46
C HIS A 109 52.43 -3.32 11.78
N THR A 110 52.94 -2.26 11.15
CA THR A 110 54.31 -1.76 11.41
C THR A 110 54.46 -1.24 12.83
N TYR A 111 53.48 -0.46 13.32
CA TYR A 111 53.50 0.08 14.68
C TYR A 111 53.33 -0.99 15.75
N VAL A 112 52.54 -2.04 15.48
CA VAL A 112 52.38 -3.20 16.37
C VAL A 112 53.68 -4.02 16.40
N ALA A 113 54.32 -4.25 15.26
CA ALA A 113 55.56 -5.03 15.17
C ALA A 113 56.77 -4.29 15.77
N ASN A 114 56.83 -2.96 15.64
CA ASN A 114 57.91 -2.15 16.20
C ASN A 114 57.39 -0.83 16.81
N PRO A 115 57.01 -0.84 18.11
CA PRO A 115 56.42 0.32 18.79
C PRO A 115 57.32 1.56 18.82
N ARG A 116 58.64 1.40 18.67
CA ARG A 116 59.61 2.52 18.67
C ARG A 116 59.52 3.40 17.41
N THR A 117 58.84 2.93 16.37
CA THR A 117 58.63 3.69 15.11
C THR A 117 57.45 4.64 15.16
N LEU A 118 56.63 4.57 16.22
CA LEU A 118 55.46 5.41 16.40
C LEU A 118 55.87 6.84 16.79
N THR A 119 55.51 7.81 15.95
CA THR A 119 55.71 9.25 16.21
C THR A 119 54.38 9.95 16.43
N ALA A 120 54.37 11.07 17.15
CA ALA A 120 53.17 11.89 17.36
C ALA A 120 52.53 12.31 16.03
N LYS A 121 53.36 12.68 15.03
CA LYS A 121 52.89 13.01 13.67
C LYS A 121 52.26 11.80 12.97
N GLY A 122 52.87 10.63 13.06
CA GLY A 122 52.33 9.39 12.49
C GLY A 122 50.99 8.98 13.09
N LEU A 123 50.82 9.15 14.41
CA LEU A 123 49.54 8.91 15.09
C LEU A 123 48.44 9.88 14.61
N GLN A 124 48.81 11.15 14.37
CA GLN A 124 47.87 12.17 13.91
C GLN A 124 47.44 11.96 12.45
N GLU A 125 48.36 11.52 11.58
CA GLU A 125 48.03 11.07 10.22
C GLU A 125 47.13 9.83 10.23
N LEU A 126 47.46 8.82 11.05
CA LEU A 126 46.65 7.60 11.19
C LEU A 126 45.23 7.93 11.67
N LYS A 127 45.11 8.83 12.65
CA LYS A 127 43.81 9.32 13.13
C LYS A 127 42.99 9.98 12.02
N GLY A 128 43.64 10.79 11.18
CA GLY A 128 42.99 11.43 10.02
C GLY A 128 42.50 10.41 8.99
N GLN A 129 43.32 9.42 8.65
CA GLN A 129 42.92 8.35 7.74
C GLN A 129 41.81 7.46 8.32
N MET A 130 41.87 7.12 9.61
CA MET A 130 40.80 6.38 10.28
C MET A 130 39.48 7.16 10.34
N SER A 131 39.52 8.50 10.49
CA SER A 131 38.31 9.30 10.41
C SER A 131 37.66 9.28 9.02
N GLN A 132 38.46 9.27 7.95
CA GLN A 132 37.96 9.16 6.57
C GLN A 132 37.38 7.78 6.26
N LEU A 133 37.86 6.72 6.93
CA LEU A 133 37.38 5.34 6.74
C LEU A 133 36.16 4.99 7.59
N ARG A 134 35.88 5.74 8.66
CA ARG A 134 34.73 5.48 9.56
C ARG A 134 33.37 5.40 8.81
N PRO A 135 33.06 6.28 7.85
CA PRO A 135 31.89 6.18 6.96
C PRO A 135 31.71 4.84 6.24
N LEU A 136 32.81 4.21 5.83
CA LEU A 136 32.75 3.01 5.00
C LEU A 136 32.16 1.82 5.73
N LEU A 137 32.24 1.79 7.06
CA LEU A 137 31.66 0.70 7.84
C LEU A 137 30.15 0.64 7.67
N SER A 138 29.46 1.79 7.76
CA SER A 138 28.01 1.84 7.55
C SER A 138 27.63 1.56 6.09
N VAL A 139 28.46 1.98 5.13
CA VAL A 139 28.27 1.68 3.71
C VAL A 139 28.27 0.18 3.46
N VAL A 140 29.31 -0.50 3.96
CA VAL A 140 29.53 -1.93 3.71
C VAL A 140 28.49 -2.78 4.42
N GLU A 141 28.09 -2.40 5.64
CA GLU A 141 26.99 -3.09 6.34
C GLU A 141 25.65 -2.92 5.61
N GLN A 142 25.32 -1.69 5.17
CA GLN A 142 24.11 -1.46 4.38
C GLN A 142 24.12 -2.27 3.08
N TYR A 143 25.25 -2.24 2.36
CA TYR A 143 25.43 -2.99 1.12
C TYR A 143 25.25 -4.51 1.32
N ARG A 144 25.78 -5.05 2.43
CA ARG A 144 25.61 -6.46 2.78
C ARG A 144 24.14 -6.83 2.95
N LEU A 145 23.36 -5.97 3.63
CA LEU A 145 21.91 -6.17 3.80
C LEU A 145 21.15 -6.07 2.47
N ASP A 146 21.53 -5.12 1.62
CA ASP A 146 20.92 -4.93 0.31
C ASP A 146 21.16 -6.15 -0.60
N LEU A 147 22.39 -6.70 -0.61
CA LEU A 147 22.71 -7.92 -1.35
C LEU A 147 21.93 -9.14 -0.86
N GLN A 148 21.78 -9.31 0.45
CA GLN A 148 20.96 -10.39 1.01
C GLN A 148 19.51 -10.24 0.57
N THR A 149 18.99 -9.01 0.58
CA THR A 149 17.64 -8.70 0.14
C THR A 149 17.48 -8.98 -1.35
N LEU A 150 18.40 -8.54 -2.20
CA LEU A 150 18.38 -8.83 -3.65
C LEU A 150 18.44 -10.33 -3.94
N ALA A 151 19.26 -11.09 -3.22
CA ALA A 151 19.36 -12.54 -3.38
C ALA A 151 18.02 -13.23 -3.04
N THR A 152 17.38 -12.85 -1.93
CA THR A 152 16.05 -13.39 -1.57
C THR A 152 14.98 -13.03 -2.59
N LEU A 153 14.98 -11.80 -3.11
CA LEU A 153 14.04 -11.37 -4.15
C LEU A 153 14.23 -12.09 -5.48
N ARG A 154 15.47 -12.39 -5.88
CA ARG A 154 15.76 -13.20 -7.08
C ARG A 154 15.15 -14.59 -6.96
N LEU A 155 15.32 -15.24 -5.80
CA LEU A 155 14.74 -16.55 -5.53
C LEU A 155 13.21 -16.50 -5.52
N GLU A 156 12.62 -15.47 -4.91
CA GLU A 156 11.16 -15.27 -4.92
C GLU A 156 10.61 -15.10 -6.33
N LEU A 157 11.24 -14.26 -7.18
CA LEU A 157 10.83 -14.07 -8.57
C LEU A 157 10.99 -15.34 -9.41
N TYR A 158 12.08 -16.08 -9.24
CA TYR A 158 12.29 -17.34 -9.93
C TYR A 158 11.17 -18.34 -9.59
N ASN A 159 10.80 -18.45 -8.31
CA ASN A 159 9.69 -19.27 -7.85
C ASN A 159 8.34 -18.78 -8.43
N LEU A 160 8.09 -17.47 -8.44
CA LEU A 160 6.89 -16.90 -9.07
C LEU A 160 6.81 -17.22 -10.57
N SER A 161 7.93 -17.16 -11.28
CA SER A 161 8.00 -17.54 -12.70
C SER A 161 7.64 -19.00 -12.90
N ILE A 162 8.16 -19.92 -12.08
CA ILE A 162 7.85 -21.36 -12.17
C ILE A 162 6.35 -21.60 -11.95
N ILE A 163 5.77 -21.01 -10.89
CA ILE A 163 4.35 -21.20 -10.58
C ILE A 163 3.47 -20.63 -11.71
N LEU A 164 3.84 -19.47 -12.26
CA LEU A 164 3.11 -18.86 -13.37
C LEU A 164 3.15 -19.74 -14.61
N THR A 165 4.31 -20.31 -14.96
CA THR A 165 4.43 -21.25 -16.08
C THR A 165 3.59 -22.51 -15.85
N ALA A 166 3.60 -23.08 -14.64
CA ALA A 166 2.76 -24.24 -14.32
C ALA A 166 1.25 -23.93 -14.48
N ILE A 167 0.80 -22.75 -14.03
CA ILE A 167 -0.59 -22.32 -14.21
C ILE A 167 -0.93 -22.12 -15.69
N GLN A 168 0.01 -21.64 -16.51
CA GLN A 168 -0.18 -21.47 -17.95
C GLN A 168 -0.28 -22.81 -18.68
N GLU A 169 0.51 -23.80 -18.29
CA GLU A 169 0.48 -25.16 -18.86
C GLU A 169 -0.79 -25.92 -18.48
N GLU A 170 -1.31 -25.69 -17.27
CA GLU A 170 -2.47 -26.39 -16.70
C GLU A 170 -3.77 -25.55 -16.73
N ILE A 171 -3.83 -24.47 -17.52
CA ILE A 171 -4.96 -23.51 -17.49
C ILE A 171 -6.34 -24.16 -17.72
N GLY A 172 -6.37 -25.27 -18.48
CA GLY A 172 -7.58 -26.03 -18.78
C GLY A 172 -7.99 -27.04 -17.70
N ALA A 173 -7.15 -27.27 -16.69
CA ALA A 173 -7.41 -28.19 -15.59
C ALA A 173 -8.09 -27.50 -14.39
N TYR A 174 -8.02 -26.17 -14.29
CA TYR A 174 -8.57 -25.38 -13.20
C TYR A 174 -9.98 -24.86 -13.51
N ASP A 175 -10.86 -24.89 -12.51
CA ASP A 175 -12.09 -24.12 -12.56
C ASP A 175 -11.79 -22.61 -12.40
N TYR A 176 -12.80 -21.76 -12.68
CA TYR A 176 -12.61 -20.32 -12.70
C TYR A 176 -12.25 -19.74 -11.32
N GLU A 177 -12.87 -20.23 -10.25
CA GLU A 177 -12.65 -19.73 -8.89
C GLU A 177 -11.25 -20.11 -8.38
N GLU A 178 -10.82 -21.34 -8.61
CA GLU A 178 -9.48 -21.80 -8.24
C GLU A 178 -8.40 -21.01 -8.99
N LEU A 179 -8.57 -20.83 -10.30
CA LEU A 179 -7.63 -20.04 -11.10
C LEU A 179 -7.56 -18.59 -10.60
N GLN A 180 -8.70 -17.97 -10.30
CA GLN A 180 -8.75 -16.60 -9.81
C GLN A 180 -8.08 -16.45 -8.44
N GLN A 181 -8.25 -17.40 -7.52
CA GLN A 181 -7.51 -17.42 -6.25
C GLN A 181 -6.01 -17.56 -6.45
N ARG A 182 -5.56 -18.46 -7.33
CA ARG A 182 -4.13 -18.67 -7.60
C ARG A 182 -3.48 -17.43 -8.21
N VAL A 183 -4.16 -16.78 -9.16
CA VAL A 183 -3.70 -15.53 -9.78
C VAL A 183 -3.63 -14.41 -8.74
N LEU A 184 -4.65 -14.26 -7.90
CA LEU A 184 -4.65 -13.27 -6.82
C LEU A 184 -3.46 -13.45 -5.87
N LEU A 185 -3.12 -14.69 -5.52
CA LEU A 185 -1.97 -14.99 -4.67
C LEU A 185 -0.65 -14.61 -5.35
N LEU A 186 -0.50 -14.91 -6.65
CA LEU A 186 0.68 -14.52 -7.41
C LEU A 186 0.81 -13.00 -7.54
N GLU A 187 -0.29 -12.29 -7.86
CA GLU A 187 -0.34 -10.83 -7.90
C GLU A 187 0.11 -10.22 -6.56
N THR A 188 -0.38 -10.77 -5.45
CA THR A 188 -0.02 -10.33 -4.10
C THR A 188 1.47 -10.52 -3.80
N ARG A 189 2.03 -11.69 -4.14
CA ARG A 189 3.46 -11.99 -3.94
C ARG A 189 4.35 -11.13 -4.83
N LEU A 190 3.98 -10.95 -6.10
CA LEU A 190 4.70 -10.08 -7.03
C LEU A 190 4.67 -8.63 -6.56
N HIS A 191 3.53 -8.16 -6.07
CA HIS A 191 3.40 -6.84 -5.47
C HIS A 191 4.31 -6.66 -4.25
N SER A 192 4.38 -7.65 -3.35
CA SER A 192 5.32 -7.63 -2.22
C SER A 192 6.77 -7.54 -2.67
N CYS A 193 7.14 -8.27 -3.73
CA CYS A 193 8.47 -8.20 -4.34
C CYS A 193 8.75 -6.79 -4.90
N MET A 194 7.82 -6.22 -5.67
CA MET A 194 7.93 -4.86 -6.21
C MET A 194 8.04 -3.79 -5.13
N ASN A 195 7.34 -3.95 -4.01
CA ASN A 195 7.40 -3.02 -2.89
C ASN A 195 8.80 -3.05 -2.25
N LYS A 196 9.35 -4.24 -2.00
CA LYS A 196 10.73 -4.39 -1.48
C LYS A 196 11.78 -3.85 -2.46
N LEU A 197 11.64 -4.13 -3.76
CA LEU A 197 12.51 -3.61 -4.82
C LEU A 197 12.33 -2.12 -5.08
N GLY A 198 11.19 -1.54 -4.70
CA GLY A 198 10.87 -0.14 -4.87
C GLY A 198 11.38 0.76 -3.77
N CYS A 199 11.80 0.17 -2.66
CA CYS A 199 11.99 0.91 -1.45
C CYS A 199 13.27 1.73 -1.42
N GLY A 200 13.18 3.00 -1.05
CA GLY A 200 14.35 3.86 -1.01
C GLY A 200 14.10 5.16 -0.29
N ARG A 201 15.15 5.96 -0.15
CA ARG A 201 15.08 7.29 0.44
C ARG A 201 14.45 8.24 -0.58
N LEU A 202 13.48 9.04 -0.14
CA LEU A 202 12.92 10.12 -0.94
C LEU A 202 14.02 11.13 -1.28
N THR A 203 14.18 11.44 -2.57
CA THR A 203 15.14 12.46 -3.05
C THR A 203 14.46 13.60 -3.80
N ALA A 204 13.32 13.35 -4.43
CA ALA A 204 12.57 14.39 -5.12
C ALA A 204 11.05 14.12 -5.11
N VAL A 205 10.30 15.21 -5.14
CA VAL A 205 8.85 15.23 -5.34
C VAL A 205 8.59 16.03 -6.62
N SER A 206 7.77 15.51 -7.52
CA SER A 206 7.48 16.15 -8.81
C SER A 206 6.68 17.45 -8.66
N ILE A 207 6.44 18.13 -9.77
CA ILE A 207 5.35 19.11 -9.83
C ILE A 207 3.99 18.44 -9.60
N PRO A 208 3.01 19.15 -9.03
CA PRO A 208 1.66 18.63 -8.80
C PRO A 208 0.92 18.36 -10.11
N ILE A 209 0.14 17.28 -10.13
CA ILE A 209 -0.81 16.95 -11.19
C ILE A 209 -2.21 17.07 -10.59
N THR A 210 -2.97 18.07 -11.02
CA THR A 210 -4.37 18.24 -10.59
C THR A 210 -5.25 17.20 -11.28
N VAL A 211 -5.81 16.29 -10.50
CA VAL A 211 -6.73 15.25 -10.97
C VAL A 211 -8.16 15.77 -11.03
N ARG A 212 -8.55 16.57 -10.04
CA ARG A 212 -9.91 17.12 -9.93
C ARG A 212 -9.94 18.37 -9.03
N ALA A 213 -10.86 19.27 -9.32
CA ALA A 213 -11.25 20.38 -8.44
C ALA A 213 -12.68 20.12 -7.93
N SER A 214 -12.83 19.71 -6.66
CA SER A 214 -14.11 19.35 -6.08
C SER A 214 -14.04 19.27 -4.56
N GLY A 215 -15.17 19.55 -3.89
CA GLY A 215 -15.29 19.46 -2.44
C GLY A 215 -14.92 20.76 -1.73
N SER A 216 -14.88 20.70 -0.41
CA SER A 216 -14.52 21.83 0.45
C SER A 216 -13.01 22.07 0.51
N ARG A 217 -12.59 23.09 1.25
CA ARG A 217 -11.17 23.41 1.48
C ARG A 217 -10.38 22.22 2.06
N PHE A 218 -11.03 21.33 2.80
CA PHE A 218 -10.40 20.24 3.52
C PHE A 218 -11.02 18.90 3.10
N GLY A 219 -10.21 17.86 3.07
CA GLY A 219 -10.67 16.52 2.76
C GLY A 219 -9.51 15.58 2.57
N SER A 220 -9.84 14.38 2.12
CA SER A 220 -8.88 13.35 1.75
C SER A 220 -9.43 12.54 0.58
N TRP A 221 -8.50 11.97 -0.19
CA TRP A 221 -8.85 11.09 -1.30
C TRP A 221 -7.69 10.12 -1.52
N MET A 222 -8.02 8.91 -1.96
CA MET A 222 -7.04 7.83 -2.07
C MET A 222 -7.57 6.70 -2.93
N THR A 223 -6.64 5.87 -3.40
CA THR A 223 -6.90 4.51 -3.86
C THR A 223 -6.47 3.53 -2.77
N ASP A 224 -6.80 2.25 -2.93
CA ASP A 224 -6.41 1.24 -1.94
C ASP A 224 -4.90 1.00 -1.99
N ALA A 225 -4.24 1.05 -0.84
CA ALA A 225 -2.80 0.90 -0.71
C ALA A 225 -2.31 -0.56 -0.75
N MET A 226 -3.19 -1.57 -0.66
CA MET A 226 -2.81 -2.99 -0.56
C MET A 226 -3.55 -3.95 -1.52
N ILE A 227 -4.67 -3.55 -2.15
CA ILE A 227 -5.39 -4.43 -3.11
C ILE A 227 -4.60 -4.60 -4.43
N PRO A 228 -4.74 -5.76 -5.11
CA PRO A 228 -4.23 -6.02 -6.46
C PRO A 228 -4.35 -4.85 -7.45
N SER A 229 -3.37 -4.74 -8.34
CA SER A 229 -3.24 -3.62 -9.31
C SER A 229 -4.43 -3.46 -10.26
N SER A 230 -5.32 -4.45 -10.38
CA SER A 230 -6.52 -4.37 -11.22
C SER A 230 -7.62 -3.48 -10.64
N ASP A 231 -7.59 -3.17 -9.34
CA ASP A 231 -8.59 -2.32 -8.70
C ASP A 231 -8.22 -0.84 -8.82
N SER A 232 -8.95 -0.10 -9.66
CA SER A 232 -8.73 1.33 -9.91
C SER A 232 -9.75 2.23 -9.22
N ARG A 233 -10.44 1.71 -8.19
CA ARG A 233 -11.40 2.48 -7.41
C ARG A 233 -10.74 3.61 -6.66
N VAL A 234 -11.46 4.73 -6.57
CA VAL A 234 -11.05 5.94 -5.87
C VAL A 234 -12.06 6.25 -4.79
N TRP A 235 -11.59 6.53 -3.59
CA TRP A 235 -12.41 6.96 -2.48
C TRP A 235 -12.13 8.42 -2.13
N SER A 236 -13.19 9.17 -1.83
CA SER A 236 -13.10 10.59 -1.48
C SER A 236 -13.94 10.88 -0.24
N MET A 237 -13.33 11.58 0.72
CA MET A 237 -13.95 12.03 1.97
C MET A 237 -13.79 13.55 2.07
N ASP A 238 -14.90 14.27 1.90
CA ASP A 238 -14.93 15.73 1.98
C ASP A 238 -15.13 16.20 3.43
N GLY A 239 -14.31 17.17 3.85
CA GLY A 239 -14.31 17.75 5.18
C GLY A 239 -13.55 16.95 6.24
N TYR A 240 -13.19 17.62 7.33
CA TYR A 240 -12.46 17.03 8.46
C TYR A 240 -13.33 16.82 9.72
N TYR A 241 -14.51 17.47 9.78
CA TYR A 241 -15.30 17.58 11.00
C TYR A 241 -16.63 16.85 10.88
N LYS A 242 -16.84 15.85 11.73
CA LYS A 242 -18.08 15.07 11.83
C LYS A 242 -18.55 14.46 10.49
N GLY A 243 -17.64 14.25 9.55
CA GLY A 243 -17.97 13.67 8.26
C GLY A 243 -18.35 12.20 8.41
N ARG A 244 -19.27 11.73 7.56
CA ARG A 244 -19.74 10.32 7.52
C ARG A 244 -19.87 9.78 6.11
N ARG A 245 -19.60 10.60 5.11
CA ARG A 245 -20.03 10.36 3.73
C ARG A 245 -18.82 10.10 2.84
N VAL A 246 -18.63 8.85 2.45
CA VAL A 246 -17.53 8.43 1.60
C VAL A 246 -18.07 8.18 0.20
N LEU A 247 -17.44 8.77 -0.81
CA LEU A 247 -17.76 8.52 -2.21
C LEU A 247 -16.78 7.51 -2.79
N GLU A 248 -17.28 6.39 -3.31
CA GLU A 248 -16.52 5.37 -4.03
C GLU A 248 -16.79 5.52 -5.53
N TYR A 249 -15.75 5.78 -6.31
CA TYR A 249 -15.78 5.82 -7.77
C TYR A 249 -15.17 4.55 -8.31
N ARG A 250 -15.77 3.98 -9.36
CA ARG A 250 -15.31 2.70 -9.93
C ARG A 250 -13.92 2.81 -10.59
N THR A 251 -13.63 3.97 -11.17
CA THR A 251 -12.39 4.24 -11.90
C THR A 251 -11.90 5.67 -11.65
N MET A 252 -10.62 5.92 -11.93
CA MET A 252 -10.06 7.27 -11.94
C MET A 252 -10.79 8.20 -12.93
N GLY A 253 -11.25 7.67 -14.07
CA GLY A 253 -11.98 8.46 -15.06
C GLY A 253 -13.36 8.92 -14.57
N ASP A 254 -14.08 8.06 -13.85
CA ASP A 254 -15.34 8.42 -13.18
C ASP A 254 -15.09 9.47 -12.09
N PHE A 255 -14.01 9.32 -11.33
CA PHE A 255 -13.59 10.29 -10.32
C PHE A 255 -13.31 11.67 -10.94
N THR A 256 -12.47 11.77 -11.96
CA THR A 256 -12.14 13.04 -12.63
C THR A 256 -13.38 13.75 -13.18
N LYS A 257 -14.34 13.00 -13.73
CA LYS A 257 -15.62 13.55 -14.25
C LYS A 257 -16.64 13.84 -13.16
N GLY A 258 -16.47 13.30 -11.95
CA GLY A 258 -17.43 13.42 -10.86
C GLY A 258 -18.74 12.68 -11.08
N GLN A 259 -18.70 11.57 -11.81
CA GLN A 259 -19.87 10.77 -12.19
C GLN A 259 -19.76 9.34 -11.67
N ASN A 260 -20.85 8.59 -11.70
CA ASN A 260 -20.88 7.14 -11.44
C ASN A 260 -20.21 6.72 -10.12
N PHE A 261 -20.67 7.30 -9.00
CA PHE A 261 -20.18 6.95 -7.66
C PHE A 261 -21.23 6.26 -6.80
N VAL A 262 -20.75 5.46 -5.86
CA VAL A 262 -21.53 4.90 -4.75
C VAL A 262 -21.24 5.70 -3.50
N GLN A 263 -22.27 6.02 -2.71
CA GLN A 263 -22.11 6.67 -1.42
C GLN A 263 -22.17 5.64 -0.29
N HIS A 264 -21.14 5.61 0.55
CA HIS A 264 -21.14 4.90 1.83
C HIS A 264 -21.42 5.88 2.96
N LEU A 265 -22.32 5.50 3.86
CA LEU A 265 -22.62 6.26 5.08
C LEU A 265 -22.02 5.52 6.27
N LEU A 266 -21.00 6.12 6.89
CA LEU A 266 -20.28 5.52 8.00
C LEU A 266 -21.12 5.54 9.30
N PRO A 267 -21.16 4.44 10.07
CA PRO A 267 -21.87 4.38 11.35
C PRO A 267 -21.35 5.35 12.40
N HIS A 268 -20.08 5.76 12.32
CA HIS A 268 -19.48 6.74 13.21
C HIS A 268 -18.80 7.85 12.42
N PRO A 269 -18.98 9.12 12.83
CA PRO A 269 -18.30 10.24 12.18
C PRO A 269 -16.78 10.19 12.39
N TRP A 270 -16.04 10.76 11.44
CA TRP A 270 -14.58 10.89 11.54
C TRP A 270 -14.14 12.24 12.14
N ALA A 271 -12.87 12.28 12.54
CA ALA A 271 -12.11 13.49 12.84
C ALA A 271 -10.86 13.54 11.97
N GLY A 272 -10.52 14.74 11.50
CA GLY A 272 -9.34 14.95 10.67
C GLY A 272 -9.53 14.44 9.25
N THR A 273 -8.40 14.30 8.57
CA THR A 273 -8.29 13.87 7.16
C THR A 273 -7.38 12.66 6.98
N GLY A 274 -6.76 12.15 8.06
CA GLY A 274 -5.85 11.01 8.06
C GLY A 274 -6.54 9.66 7.94
N HIS A 275 -7.30 9.49 6.86
CA HIS A 275 -7.94 8.23 6.49
C HIS A 275 -6.97 7.40 5.66
N VAL A 276 -7.10 6.08 5.70
CA VAL A 276 -6.42 5.21 4.72
C VAL A 276 -7.35 4.10 4.26
N VAL A 277 -7.36 3.83 2.96
CA VAL A 277 -8.00 2.65 2.39
C VAL A 277 -6.95 1.56 2.22
N TYR A 278 -7.15 0.43 2.89
CA TYR A 278 -6.17 -0.65 2.93
C TYR A 278 -6.89 -2.00 2.93
N ASN A 279 -6.66 -2.79 1.87
CA ASN A 279 -7.24 -4.13 1.73
C ASN A 279 -8.79 -4.15 1.83
N GLY A 280 -9.46 -3.25 1.12
CA GLY A 280 -10.91 -3.19 0.97
C GLY A 280 -11.65 -2.58 2.15
N SER A 281 -10.91 -2.03 3.12
CA SER A 281 -11.46 -1.36 4.29
C SER A 281 -10.94 0.06 4.41
N LEU A 282 -11.79 0.97 4.87
CA LEU A 282 -11.43 2.30 5.33
C LEU A 282 -11.02 2.23 6.80
N TYR A 283 -9.85 2.79 7.10
CA TYR A 283 -9.40 3.03 8.46
C TYR A 283 -9.44 4.52 8.73
N TYR A 284 -10.01 4.90 9.86
CA TYR A 284 -10.18 6.31 10.21
C TYR A 284 -10.27 6.52 11.73
N ASN A 285 -10.00 7.75 12.17
CA ASN A 285 -10.20 8.14 13.56
C ASN A 285 -11.66 8.53 13.83
N LYS A 286 -12.27 7.91 14.83
CA LYS A 286 -13.62 8.23 15.31
C LYS A 286 -13.64 9.60 15.97
N HIS A 287 -14.61 10.43 15.56
CA HIS A 287 -14.80 11.78 16.06
C HIS A 287 -14.78 11.86 17.60
N GLN A 288 -14.08 12.86 18.13
CA GLN A 288 -13.95 13.12 19.58
C GLN A 288 -13.42 11.92 20.39
N SER A 289 -12.55 11.10 19.79
CA SER A 289 -11.91 10.00 20.49
C SER A 289 -10.56 9.66 19.88
N ASN A 290 -9.78 8.85 20.58
CA ASN A 290 -8.59 8.18 20.05
C ASN A 290 -8.90 6.76 19.52
N ILE A 291 -10.14 6.49 19.14
CA ILE A 291 -10.55 5.17 18.63
C ILE A 291 -10.33 5.12 17.12
N LEU A 292 -9.59 4.11 16.67
CA LEU A 292 -9.44 3.73 15.27
C LEU A 292 -10.60 2.81 14.89
N ILE A 293 -11.17 3.02 13.70
CA ILE A 293 -12.26 2.21 13.15
C ILE A 293 -11.80 1.58 11.85
N GLN A 294 -12.08 0.29 11.66
CA GLN A 294 -12.02 -0.38 10.36
C GLN A 294 -13.44 -0.58 9.82
N TYR A 295 -13.78 0.11 8.73
CA TYR A 295 -15.04 -0.04 8.01
C TYR A 295 -14.83 -0.78 6.69
N HIS A 296 -15.47 -1.92 6.51
CA HIS A 296 -15.30 -2.72 5.30
C HIS A 296 -16.36 -2.37 4.25
N PHE A 297 -15.91 -1.95 3.06
CA PHE A 297 -16.79 -1.40 2.03
C PHE A 297 -17.79 -2.40 1.47
N ARG A 298 -17.40 -3.67 1.31
CA ARG A 298 -18.26 -4.70 0.71
C ARG A 298 -19.39 -5.12 1.65
N SER A 299 -19.09 -5.37 2.93
CA SER A 299 -20.10 -5.72 3.94
C SER A 299 -20.82 -4.51 4.51
N ARG A 300 -20.33 -3.29 4.23
CA ARG A 300 -20.86 -2.02 4.73
C ARG A 300 -20.97 -1.97 6.26
N SER A 301 -20.03 -2.62 6.94
CA SER A 301 -20.04 -2.79 8.38
C SER A 301 -18.70 -2.39 8.99
N VAL A 302 -18.73 -1.96 10.26
CA VAL A 302 -17.52 -1.81 11.07
C VAL A 302 -17.07 -3.21 11.49
N LEU A 303 -15.84 -3.58 11.14
CA LEU A 303 -15.24 -4.84 11.53
C LEU A 303 -14.51 -4.73 12.86
N LEU A 304 -13.78 -3.63 13.08
CA LEU A 304 -12.98 -3.41 14.29
C LEU A 304 -13.12 -1.98 14.80
N GLN A 305 -13.05 -1.85 16.12
CA GLN A 305 -12.82 -0.58 16.81
C GLN A 305 -11.75 -0.81 17.87
N ARG A 306 -10.71 0.04 17.90
CA ARG A 306 -9.65 -0.07 18.90
C ARG A 306 -9.16 1.30 19.35
N SER A 307 -8.97 1.44 20.66
CA SER A 307 -8.37 2.64 21.25
C SER A 307 -6.87 2.66 20.97
N LEU A 308 -6.36 3.78 20.46
CA LEU A 308 -4.94 4.07 20.39
C LEU A 308 -4.50 4.71 21.71
N SER A 309 -4.18 3.85 22.69
CA SER A 309 -3.91 4.24 24.07
C SER A 309 -2.87 5.37 24.17
N GLY A 310 -3.22 6.41 24.92
CA GLY A 310 -2.34 7.57 25.15
C GLY A 310 -2.28 8.58 24.00
N ALA A 311 -2.95 8.33 22.87
CA ALA A 311 -3.00 9.28 21.76
C ALA A 311 -3.84 10.53 22.09
N GLY A 312 -3.30 11.71 21.76
CA GLY A 312 -4.07 12.95 21.75
C GLY A 312 -5.17 12.92 20.68
N TYR A 313 -6.27 13.62 20.93
CA TYR A 313 -7.38 13.75 19.99
C TYR A 313 -8.12 15.08 20.21
N ASN A 314 -9.03 15.44 19.30
CA ASN A 314 -9.88 16.64 19.43
C ASN A 314 -9.08 17.96 19.47
N ASN A 315 -8.16 18.15 18.52
CA ASN A 315 -7.25 19.31 18.43
C ASN A 315 -6.31 19.49 19.62
N THR A 316 -5.95 18.40 20.32
CA THR A 316 -4.95 18.45 21.39
C THR A 316 -3.55 18.65 20.81
N PHE A 317 -3.19 17.95 19.73
CA PHE A 317 -1.94 18.16 19.00
C PHE A 317 -2.14 17.85 17.50
N PRO A 318 -2.95 18.67 16.80
CA PRO A 318 -3.13 18.50 15.36
C PRO A 318 -1.85 18.90 14.60
N TYR A 319 -1.82 18.63 13.30
CA TYR A 319 -0.87 19.32 12.41
C TYR A 319 -1.10 20.84 12.45
N SER A 320 -0.16 21.59 11.89
CA SER A 320 -0.15 23.07 11.91
C SER A 320 -1.40 23.72 11.30
N TRP A 321 -2.14 23.02 10.43
CA TRP A 321 -3.40 23.50 9.87
C TRP A 321 -4.64 23.25 10.76
N GLY A 322 -4.49 22.50 11.85
CA GLY A 322 -5.57 22.18 12.78
C GLY A 322 -6.49 21.05 12.31
N GLY A 323 -7.80 21.25 12.44
CA GLY A 323 -8.82 20.37 11.85
C GLY A 323 -8.95 18.96 12.43
N SER A 324 -8.63 18.78 13.70
CA SER A 324 -8.66 17.49 14.41
C SER A 324 -7.81 16.41 13.74
N SER A 325 -6.71 16.83 13.11
CA SER A 325 -5.69 15.97 12.49
C SER A 325 -4.73 15.37 13.52
N ASP A 326 -5.21 15.06 14.72
CA ASP A 326 -4.36 14.56 15.82
C ASP A 326 -3.80 13.15 15.52
N ILE A 327 -4.62 12.32 14.87
CA ILE A 327 -4.30 10.94 14.50
C ILE A 327 -4.40 10.83 12.99
N ASP A 328 -3.34 10.30 12.40
CA ASP A 328 -3.16 10.18 10.97
C ASP A 328 -2.77 8.75 10.61
N LEU A 329 -3.62 8.07 9.85
CA LEU A 329 -3.42 6.67 9.47
C LEU A 329 -2.92 6.62 8.04
N MET A 330 -1.87 5.84 7.82
CA MET A 330 -1.20 5.77 6.52
C MET A 330 -0.68 4.36 6.27
N ALA A 331 -0.31 4.09 5.03
CA ALA A 331 0.24 2.81 4.62
C ALA A 331 1.47 3.00 3.74
N ASP A 332 2.41 2.07 3.88
CA ASP A 332 3.60 1.98 3.03
C ASP A 332 3.89 0.50 2.70
N GLU A 333 5.06 0.24 2.15
CA GLU A 333 5.53 -1.10 1.78
C GLU A 333 5.63 -2.07 2.96
N MET A 334 5.71 -1.56 4.20
CA MET A 334 5.80 -2.34 5.44
C MET A 334 4.44 -2.58 6.11
N GLY A 335 3.38 -1.91 5.65
CA GLY A 335 2.00 -2.14 6.10
C GLY A 335 1.33 -0.89 6.66
N LEU A 336 0.50 -1.07 7.69
CA LEU A 336 -0.35 -0.03 8.26
C LEU A 336 0.36 0.69 9.42
N TRP A 337 0.26 2.02 9.44
CA TRP A 337 0.88 2.88 10.44
C TRP A 337 -0.12 3.88 11.02
N ALA A 338 0.16 4.31 12.25
CA ALA A 338 -0.48 5.47 12.87
C ALA A 338 0.58 6.49 13.26
N VAL A 339 0.36 7.73 12.81
CA VAL A 339 1.13 8.92 13.18
C VAL A 339 0.25 9.79 14.06
N TYR A 340 0.68 10.01 15.30
CA TYR A 340 -0.12 10.68 16.30
C TYR A 340 0.79 11.38 17.31
N THR A 341 0.26 11.80 18.45
CA THR A 341 1.07 12.32 19.58
C THR A 341 0.62 11.66 20.87
N SER A 342 1.51 11.61 21.85
CA SER A 342 1.12 11.29 23.23
C SER A 342 1.39 12.49 24.15
N ILE A 343 0.53 12.67 25.15
CA ILE A 343 0.71 13.73 26.16
C ILE A 343 2.05 13.57 26.91
N PRO A 344 2.47 12.34 27.32
CA PRO A 344 3.77 12.15 27.99
C PRO A 344 4.98 12.60 27.16
N ASN A 345 4.89 12.53 25.82
CA ASN A 345 6.00 12.88 24.93
C ASN A 345 5.91 14.34 24.44
N ALA A 346 5.33 15.22 25.25
CA ALA A 346 5.28 16.66 25.02
C ALA A 346 4.70 17.10 23.66
N GLY A 347 3.84 16.28 23.03
CA GLY A 347 3.27 16.58 21.71
C GLY A 347 4.20 16.31 20.53
N ASN A 348 5.30 15.57 20.74
CA ASN A 348 6.12 15.04 19.65
C ASN A 348 5.32 14.02 18.82
N ILE A 349 5.67 13.92 17.54
CA ILE A 349 5.16 12.91 16.63
C ILE A 349 5.60 11.53 17.14
N MET A 350 4.60 10.70 17.40
CA MET A 350 4.71 9.27 17.64
C MET A 350 4.34 8.54 16.36
N VAL A 351 5.18 7.61 15.95
CA VAL A 351 4.88 6.66 14.86
C VAL A 351 4.66 5.30 15.49
N SER A 352 3.59 4.60 15.11
CA SER A 352 3.36 3.22 15.53
C SER A 352 2.99 2.34 14.35
N ARG A 353 3.60 1.15 14.31
CA ARG A 353 3.23 0.10 13.35
C ARG A 353 2.03 -0.66 13.91
N LEU A 354 1.00 -0.82 13.09
CA LEU A 354 -0.23 -1.50 13.49
C LEU A 354 -0.31 -2.89 12.85
N ASP A 355 -0.87 -3.84 13.60
CA ASP A 355 -1.37 -5.08 13.00
C ASP A 355 -2.66 -4.78 12.23
N SER A 356 -2.71 -5.12 10.94
CA SER A 356 -3.86 -4.79 10.09
C SER A 356 -5.12 -5.63 10.39
N ARG A 357 -4.99 -6.74 11.13
CA ARG A 357 -6.12 -7.63 11.47
C ARG A 357 -6.72 -7.33 12.83
N SER A 358 -5.94 -6.78 13.75
CA SER A 358 -6.38 -6.49 15.11
C SER A 358 -6.38 -5.00 15.45
N LEU A 359 -5.65 -4.17 14.70
CA LEU A 359 -5.28 -2.77 15.01
C LEU A 359 -4.38 -2.60 16.24
N GLU A 360 -3.74 -3.68 16.71
CA GLU A 360 -2.78 -3.59 17.81
C GLU A 360 -1.52 -2.86 17.42
N VAL A 361 -1.01 -2.06 18.35
CA VAL A 361 0.31 -1.44 18.22
C VAL A 361 1.36 -2.53 18.38
N LEU A 362 2.10 -2.80 17.31
CA LEU A 362 3.20 -3.76 17.28
C LEU A 362 4.48 -3.15 17.85
N ARG A 363 4.75 -1.89 17.49
CA ARG A 363 5.92 -1.13 17.93
C ARG A 363 5.66 0.37 17.76
N SER A 364 6.28 1.18 18.63
CA SER A 364 6.19 2.64 18.62
C SER A 364 7.56 3.30 18.64
N TRP A 365 7.65 4.50 18.05
CA TRP A 365 8.83 5.33 18.00
C TRP A 365 8.46 6.78 18.32
N ASP A 366 9.23 7.41 19.22
CA ASP A 366 9.21 8.85 19.43
C ASP A 366 10.21 9.49 18.47
N THR A 367 9.73 10.43 17.67
CA THR A 367 10.53 11.11 16.65
C THR A 367 11.28 12.34 17.15
N GLY A 368 10.86 12.91 18.30
CA GLY A 368 11.35 14.20 18.77
C GLY A 368 10.86 15.43 17.99
N PHE A 369 10.04 15.26 16.94
CA PHE A 369 9.52 16.37 16.14
C PHE A 369 8.14 16.82 16.62
N PRO A 370 7.90 18.10 16.98
CA PRO A 370 6.59 18.56 17.45
C PRO A 370 5.50 18.52 16.36
N LYS A 371 4.40 17.77 16.56
CA LYS A 371 3.37 17.59 15.51
C LYS A 371 2.68 18.89 15.09
N ARG A 372 2.49 19.82 16.02
CA ARG A 372 1.90 21.14 15.74
C ARG A 372 2.75 22.01 14.80
N SER A 373 4.05 21.71 14.66
CA SER A 373 4.96 22.40 13.74
C SER A 373 5.00 21.75 12.36
N ALA A 374 4.43 20.55 12.21
CA ALA A 374 4.38 19.84 10.93
C ALA A 374 3.22 20.33 10.07
N GLY A 375 3.45 20.47 8.76
CA GLY A 375 2.39 20.70 7.78
C GLY A 375 1.49 19.47 7.63
N GLU A 376 2.14 18.36 7.30
CA GLU A 376 1.62 17.02 7.07
C GLU A 376 2.79 16.03 7.20
N ALA A 377 2.50 14.73 7.26
CA ALA A 377 3.52 13.69 7.23
C ALA A 377 3.05 12.46 6.42
N PHE A 378 4.00 11.67 5.94
CA PHE A 378 3.72 10.43 5.22
C PHE A 378 4.85 9.42 5.44
N MET A 379 4.54 8.13 5.29
CA MET A 379 5.50 7.03 5.41
C MET A 379 5.90 6.50 4.03
N ILE A 380 7.20 6.29 3.82
CA ILE A 380 7.73 5.55 2.67
C ILE A 380 8.78 4.58 3.22
N CYS A 381 8.64 3.28 2.98
CA CYS A 381 9.64 2.27 3.34
C CYS A 381 10.12 2.33 4.79
N GLY A 382 9.21 2.54 5.74
CA GLY A 382 9.52 2.63 7.17
C GLY A 382 10.22 3.93 7.57
N THR A 383 10.28 4.93 6.69
CA THR A 383 10.77 6.27 7.01
C THR A 383 9.61 7.25 7.02
N LEU A 384 9.43 7.95 8.15
CA LEU A 384 8.48 9.05 8.25
C LEU A 384 9.09 10.30 7.65
N TYR A 385 8.41 10.91 6.69
CA TYR A 385 8.75 12.21 6.13
C TYR A 385 7.75 13.25 6.62
N VAL A 386 8.25 14.40 7.06
CA VAL A 386 7.45 15.47 7.65
C VAL A 386 7.68 16.78 6.90
N THR A 387 6.60 17.46 6.54
CA THR A 387 6.66 18.77 5.90
C THR A 387 6.73 19.88 6.95
N ASN A 388 7.45 20.97 6.64
CA ASN A 388 7.59 22.09 7.57
C ASN A 388 6.40 23.06 7.61
N SER A 389 5.46 22.95 6.68
CA SER A 389 4.32 23.85 6.53
C SER A 389 3.23 23.20 5.68
N HIS A 390 1.99 23.61 5.89
CA HIS A 390 0.85 23.27 5.03
C HIS A 390 0.57 24.34 3.97
N LEU A 391 1.29 25.48 4.02
CA LEU A 391 1.11 26.64 3.17
C LEU A 391 2.06 26.66 1.95
N ALA A 392 1.97 27.69 1.11
CA ALA A 392 2.90 27.90 0.01
C ALA A 392 4.37 27.95 0.51
N GLY A 393 5.30 27.41 -0.29
CA GLY A 393 6.72 27.29 0.09
C GLY A 393 7.05 26.14 1.04
N ALA A 394 6.09 25.23 1.29
CA ALA A 394 6.33 24.01 2.04
C ALA A 394 7.38 23.10 1.38
N LYS A 395 8.08 22.35 2.21
CA LYS A 395 9.08 21.35 1.82
C LYS A 395 9.09 20.19 2.80
N VAL A 396 9.57 19.04 2.35
CA VAL A 396 9.87 17.91 3.25
C VAL A 396 11.16 18.26 4.00
N HIS A 397 11.03 18.47 5.30
CA HIS A 397 12.10 19.05 6.12
C HIS A 397 12.68 18.08 7.15
N PHE A 398 11.97 16.99 7.46
CA PHE A 398 12.44 16.05 8.47
C PHE A 398 12.13 14.62 8.03
N ALA A 399 13.07 13.73 8.28
CA ALA A 399 12.93 12.30 8.03
C ALA A 399 13.31 11.51 9.30
N TYR A 400 12.47 10.56 9.70
CA TYR A 400 12.74 9.66 10.82
C TYR A 400 12.75 8.21 10.33
N HIS A 401 13.87 7.52 10.53
CA HIS A 401 14.11 6.15 10.11
C HIS A 401 13.75 5.18 11.24
N THR A 402 12.67 4.40 11.08
CA THR A 402 12.20 3.48 12.14
C THR A 402 13.10 2.27 12.35
N ASN A 403 13.90 1.90 11.35
CA ASN A 403 14.85 0.78 11.43
C ASN A 403 16.04 1.08 12.35
N SER A 404 16.63 2.28 12.23
CA SER A 404 17.76 2.74 13.03
C SER A 404 17.35 3.58 14.25
N SER A 405 16.08 3.98 14.33
CA SER A 405 15.57 4.94 15.32
C SER A 405 16.36 6.26 15.32
N THR A 406 16.77 6.71 14.13
CA THR A 406 17.49 7.97 13.93
C THR A 406 16.70 8.92 13.06
N TYR A 407 17.04 10.20 13.10
CA TYR A 407 16.41 11.21 12.26
C TYR A 407 17.46 12.08 11.55
N GLU A 408 17.01 12.74 10.50
CA GLU A 408 17.77 13.76 9.78
C GLU A 408 16.85 14.90 9.35
N TYR A 409 17.43 16.10 9.21
CA TYR A 409 16.74 17.19 8.55
C TYR A 409 17.00 17.12 7.04
N THR A 410 15.94 17.25 6.26
CA THR A 410 15.97 17.23 4.80
C THR A 410 15.63 18.61 4.23
N ASP A 411 15.86 18.78 2.93
CA ASP A 411 15.48 19.97 2.19
C ASP A 411 14.95 19.59 0.80
N ILE A 412 13.82 18.87 0.76
CA ILE A 412 13.23 18.41 -0.50
C ILE A 412 12.03 19.31 -0.82
N PRO A 413 12.15 20.22 -1.79
CA PRO A 413 11.07 21.13 -2.14
C PRO A 413 9.97 20.39 -2.90
N PHE A 414 8.74 20.87 -2.74
CA PHE A 414 7.61 20.50 -3.59
C PHE A 414 6.72 21.71 -3.82
N HIS A 415 5.99 21.73 -4.93
CA HIS A 415 5.14 22.88 -5.27
C HIS A 415 3.73 22.71 -4.70
N ASN A 416 3.38 23.53 -3.71
CA ASN A 416 2.01 23.66 -3.18
C ASN A 416 1.20 24.64 -4.05
N GLN A 417 0.57 24.13 -5.11
CA GLN A 417 -0.07 24.93 -6.16
C GLN A 417 -1.26 25.76 -5.68
N TYR A 418 -2.07 25.23 -4.75
CA TYR A 418 -3.28 25.87 -4.24
C TYR A 418 -3.12 26.38 -2.80
N SER A 419 -1.88 26.58 -2.36
CA SER A 419 -1.45 27.28 -1.14
C SER A 419 -1.90 26.71 0.20
N HIS A 420 -2.67 25.62 0.24
CA HIS A 420 -3.14 25.02 1.49
C HIS A 420 -3.37 23.51 1.38
N ILE A 421 -2.49 22.71 1.96
CA ILE A 421 -2.61 21.25 2.04
C ILE A 421 -3.34 20.86 3.33
N SER A 422 -4.28 19.92 3.24
CA SER A 422 -4.97 19.35 4.41
C SER A 422 -4.86 17.83 4.52
N MET A 423 -4.16 17.19 3.59
CA MET A 423 -3.89 15.76 3.55
C MET A 423 -2.77 15.54 2.53
N MET A 424 -1.82 14.68 2.86
CA MET A 424 -0.72 14.28 1.98
C MET A 424 -0.25 12.87 2.34
N ASP A 425 -0.82 11.83 1.71
CA ASP A 425 -0.47 10.43 1.99
C ASP A 425 0.25 9.77 0.82
N TYR A 426 1.14 8.85 1.14
CA TYR A 426 1.80 8.00 0.17
C TYR A 426 0.94 6.78 -0.16
N ASN A 427 0.87 6.46 -1.46
CA ASN A 427 0.38 5.16 -1.90
C ASN A 427 1.56 4.32 -2.45
N PRO A 428 1.96 3.22 -1.78
CA PRO A 428 3.08 2.38 -2.21
C PRO A 428 2.85 1.69 -3.56
N ARG A 429 1.59 1.47 -3.94
CA ARG A 429 1.23 0.83 -5.21
C ARG A 429 1.52 1.72 -6.40
N GLU A 430 1.23 3.01 -6.26
CA GLU A 430 1.38 3.98 -7.34
C GLU A 430 2.67 4.80 -7.22
N ARG A 431 3.36 4.68 -6.07
CA ARG A 431 4.54 5.47 -5.72
C ARG A 431 4.31 6.96 -5.96
N ALA A 432 3.19 7.42 -5.43
CA ALA A 432 2.74 8.80 -5.55
C ALA A 432 2.19 9.28 -4.21
N LEU A 433 2.34 10.58 -3.97
CA LEU A 433 1.69 11.26 -2.86
C LEU A 433 0.35 11.80 -3.34
N TYR A 434 -0.70 11.38 -2.65
CA TYR A 434 -2.07 11.87 -2.78
C TYR A 434 -2.22 13.07 -1.86
N ALA A 435 -2.64 14.21 -2.40
CA ALA A 435 -2.84 15.41 -1.61
C ALA A 435 -4.22 16.02 -1.82
N TRP A 436 -4.80 16.54 -0.74
CA TRP A 436 -5.94 17.47 -0.81
C TRP A 436 -5.44 18.90 -0.61
N ASN A 437 -5.52 19.69 -1.66
CA ASN A 437 -4.95 21.03 -1.72
C ASN A 437 -6.05 22.06 -2.01
N ASN A 438 -6.63 22.61 -0.94
CA ASN A 438 -7.66 23.65 -0.99
C ASN A 438 -8.82 23.34 -1.96
N GLY A 439 -9.44 22.15 -1.82
CA GLY A 439 -10.52 21.70 -2.70
C GLY A 439 -10.06 21.09 -4.03
N HIS A 440 -8.76 20.86 -4.19
CA HIS A 440 -8.19 20.18 -5.36
C HIS A 440 -7.56 18.86 -4.95
N GLN A 441 -7.84 17.80 -5.69
CA GLN A 441 -7.23 16.49 -5.54
C GLN A 441 -6.02 16.41 -6.48
N VAL A 442 -4.84 16.29 -5.88
CA VAL A 442 -3.55 16.47 -6.54
C VAL A 442 -2.66 15.26 -6.29
N LEU A 443 -1.92 14.84 -7.32
CA LEU A 443 -0.89 13.81 -7.22
C LEU A 443 0.50 14.41 -7.36
N TYR A 444 1.45 13.86 -6.62
CA TYR A 444 2.87 14.08 -6.80
C TYR A 444 3.57 12.74 -7.02
N ASN A 445 4.32 12.61 -8.11
CA ASN A 445 5.21 11.47 -8.28
C ASN A 445 6.42 11.64 -7.36
N VAL A 446 6.88 10.54 -6.75
CA VAL A 446 8.09 10.54 -5.94
C VAL A 446 9.26 9.89 -6.66
N THR A 447 10.46 10.42 -6.42
CA THR A 447 11.70 9.77 -6.81
C THR A 447 12.35 9.21 -5.56
N LEU A 448 12.55 7.90 -5.54
CA LEU A 448 13.22 7.18 -4.47
C LEU A 448 14.61 6.77 -4.95
N PHE A 449 15.61 6.97 -4.09
CA PHE A 449 16.96 6.47 -4.31
C PHE A 449 17.19 5.25 -3.42
N HIS A 450 17.60 4.14 -4.03
CA HIS A 450 18.17 3.00 -3.30
C HIS A 450 19.52 3.43 -2.78
N VAL A 451 19.60 3.81 -1.50
CA VAL A 451 20.82 4.38 -0.95
C VAL A 451 21.73 3.26 -0.43
N ILE A 452 22.80 2.93 -1.16
CA ILE A 452 24.06 2.51 -0.54
C ILE A 452 24.67 3.78 0.05
N ARG A 453 24.42 4.04 1.34
CA ARG A 453 24.71 5.34 1.95
C ARG A 453 26.16 5.40 2.41
N SER A 454 26.99 6.09 1.64
CA SER A 454 28.31 6.61 2.02
C SER A 454 28.20 8.06 2.46
N ASP A 455 27.80 8.27 3.72
CA ASP A 455 27.90 9.59 4.34
C ASP A 455 29.27 9.68 5.05
N GLY A 456 30.12 10.56 4.51
CA GLY A 456 31.55 10.75 4.77
C GLY A 456 31.96 11.28 6.15
#